data_AF-A0A2D7YM20-F1
#
_entry.id   AF-A0A2D7YM20-F1
#
_cell.length_a   1.000
_cell.length_b   1.000
_cell.length_c   1.000
_cell.angle_alpha   90.00
_cell.angle_beta   90.00
_cell.angle_gamma   90.00
#
_symmetry.space_group_name_H-M   'P 1'
#
loop_
_entity.id
_entity.type
_entity.pdbx_description
1 polymer ?
#
loop_
_entity_poly.entity_id
_entity_poly.type
_entity_poly.pdbx_seq_one_letter_code
_entity_poly.pdbx_strand_id
1 'polypeptide(L)'
;MKLNPTVFNRQAFLTSYWQQRPVVLKQGFDDFVDPVAPEILAGLAMEEGVDARVVQCQQPDAPLGWKVTHGPFSDYEALGESHWTLLVQSVNEWLPDVGELLTAFNFLPEWRVDDVMVSFSCEDGGVGPHLDQYDVFI
;
A
#
# COMPACT_ATOMS: atom_id res chain seq x y z
N MET A 1 -6.40 8.47 -12.76
CA MET A 1 -6.27 9.42 -11.62
C MET A 1 -5.21 10.52 -11.90
N LYS A 2 -5.25 11.70 -11.26
CA LYS A 2 -4.24 12.78 -11.50
C LYS A 2 -3.85 13.52 -10.23
N LEU A 3 -2.56 13.81 -10.06
CA LEU A 3 -2.08 14.66 -8.96
C LEU A 3 -2.59 16.10 -9.09
N ASN A 4 -3.01 16.69 -7.97
CA ASN A 4 -3.49 18.06 -7.89
C ASN A 4 -2.32 19.04 -8.22
N PRO A 5 -2.42 19.82 -9.32
CA PRO A 5 -1.34 20.69 -9.78
C PRO A 5 -1.15 21.94 -8.90
N THR A 6 -2.13 22.29 -8.06
CA THR A 6 -2.04 23.42 -7.12
C THR A 6 -1.14 23.10 -5.93
N VAL A 7 -1.09 21.83 -5.52
CA VAL A 7 -0.26 21.38 -4.38
C VAL A 7 0.99 20.62 -4.82
N PHE A 8 1.03 20.08 -6.04
CA PHE A 8 2.15 19.29 -6.54
C PHE A 8 2.79 19.89 -7.80
N ASN A 9 4.03 20.35 -7.67
CA ASN A 9 4.88 20.74 -8.79
C ASN A 9 5.99 19.69 -9.01
N ARG A 10 5.94 19.02 -10.17
CA ARG A 10 6.88 17.94 -10.53
C ARG A 10 8.34 18.35 -10.45
N GLN A 11 8.69 19.52 -11.01
CA GLN A 11 10.07 19.98 -11.05
C GLN A 11 10.59 20.29 -9.64
N ALA A 12 9.79 21.00 -8.84
CA ALA A 12 10.14 21.29 -7.46
C ALA A 12 10.28 20.01 -6.63
N PHE A 13 9.41 19.02 -6.85
CA PHE A 13 9.48 17.72 -6.19
C PHE A 13 10.79 16.98 -6.51
N LEU A 14 11.14 16.86 -7.80
CA LEU A 14 12.36 16.18 -8.24
C LEU A 14 13.63 16.88 -7.73
N THR A 15 13.62 18.21 -7.67
CA THR A 15 14.78 18.98 -7.21
C THR A 15 14.97 18.94 -5.70
N SER A 16 13.89 18.94 -4.90
CA SER A 16 13.98 19.17 -3.46
C SER A 16 13.62 17.99 -2.57
N TYR A 17 13.10 16.89 -3.12
CA TYR A 17 12.55 15.79 -2.31
C TYR A 17 12.95 14.40 -2.82
N TRP A 18 12.81 14.15 -4.12
CA TRP A 18 13.12 12.84 -4.71
C TRP A 18 14.54 12.38 -4.35
N GLN A 19 14.66 11.19 -3.75
CA GLN A 19 15.90 10.59 -3.22
C GLN A 19 16.69 11.45 -2.22
N GLN A 20 16.04 12.40 -1.54
CA GLN A 20 16.71 13.32 -0.61
C GLN A 20 16.05 13.38 0.77
N ARG A 21 14.72 13.55 0.81
CA ARG A 21 13.97 13.71 2.07
C ARG A 21 12.47 13.44 1.90
N PRO A 22 11.79 12.97 2.97
CA PRO A 22 10.34 12.74 2.92
C PRO A 22 9.54 14.05 2.89
N VAL A 23 8.32 13.97 2.35
CA VAL A 23 7.36 15.08 2.33
C VAL A 23 5.93 14.57 2.34
N VAL A 24 5.04 15.29 3.04
CA VAL A 24 3.59 15.04 3.01
C VAL A 24 2.95 15.99 2.00
N LEU A 25 2.36 15.43 0.94
CA LEU A 25 1.63 16.17 -0.08
C LEU A 25 0.13 16.20 0.28
N LYS A 26 -0.26 17.17 1.10
CA LYS A 26 -1.67 17.32 1.51
C LYS A 26 -2.56 17.54 0.28
N GLN A 27 -3.64 16.75 0.19
CA GLN A 27 -4.56 16.76 -0.95
C GLN A 27 -3.85 16.49 -2.29
N GLY A 28 -2.88 15.57 -2.29
CA GLY A 28 -2.17 15.16 -3.51
C GLY A 28 -3.11 14.69 -4.63
N PHE A 29 -4.25 14.11 -4.27
CA PHE A 29 -5.39 13.87 -5.16
C PHE A 29 -6.61 14.65 -4.64
N ASP A 30 -7.32 15.32 -5.54
CA ASP A 30 -8.62 15.92 -5.22
C ASP A 30 -9.70 14.84 -5.25
N ASP A 31 -10.58 14.84 -4.24
CA ASP A 31 -11.72 13.92 -4.13
C ASP A 31 -11.33 12.44 -4.40
N PHE A 32 -10.27 11.98 -3.73
CA PHE A 32 -9.75 10.62 -3.89
C PHE A 32 -10.85 9.58 -3.63
N VAL A 33 -11.05 8.69 -4.60
CA VAL A 33 -11.94 7.53 -4.50
C VAL A 33 -11.07 6.29 -4.57
N ASP A 34 -11.25 5.37 -3.61
CA ASP A 34 -10.50 4.14 -3.56
C ASP A 34 -10.74 3.29 -4.82
N PRO A 35 -9.67 2.86 -5.54
CA PRO A 35 -9.80 2.06 -6.75
C PRO A 35 -10.13 0.58 -6.48
N VAL A 36 -10.06 0.15 -5.22
CA VAL A 36 -10.35 -1.22 -4.81
C VAL A 36 -11.05 -1.21 -3.46
N ALA A 37 -12.16 -1.94 -3.37
CA ALA A 37 -12.88 -2.13 -2.11
C ALA A 37 -12.18 -3.21 -1.25
N PRO A 38 -12.27 -3.13 0.10
CA PRO A 38 -11.67 -4.12 0.99
C PRO A 38 -12.04 -5.56 0.68
N GLU A 39 -13.30 -5.82 0.30
CA GLU A 39 -13.81 -7.15 0.00
C GLU A 39 -13.19 -7.73 -1.29
N ILE A 40 -12.93 -6.86 -2.28
CA ILE A 40 -12.27 -7.25 -3.52
C ILE A 40 -10.80 -7.56 -3.25
N LEU A 41 -10.13 -6.76 -2.42
CA LEU A 41 -8.74 -7.00 -2.02
C LEU A 41 -8.59 -8.31 -1.24
N ALA A 42 -9.51 -8.58 -0.31
CA ALA A 42 -9.55 -9.82 0.44
C ALA A 42 -9.78 -11.02 -0.49
N GLY A 43 -10.75 -10.94 -1.41
CA GLY A 43 -10.98 -11.98 -2.40
C GLY A 43 -9.74 -12.26 -3.26
N LEU A 44 -9.04 -11.20 -3.72
CA LEU A 44 -7.80 -11.35 -4.49
C LEU A 44 -6.71 -12.08 -3.70
N ALA A 45 -6.57 -11.82 -2.40
CA ALA A 45 -5.59 -12.49 -1.55
C ALA A 45 -5.88 -13.98 -1.28
N MET A 46 -7.04 -14.49 -1.72
CA MET A 46 -7.40 -15.92 -1.69
C MET A 46 -6.98 -16.67 -2.96
N GLU A 47 -6.64 -15.96 -4.04
CA GLU A 47 -6.28 -16.56 -5.32
C GLU A 47 -4.86 -17.17 -5.31
N GLU A 48 -4.70 -18.32 -5.96
CA GLU A 48 -3.38 -18.92 -6.12
C GLU A 48 -2.47 -18.05 -7.00
N GLY A 49 -1.22 -17.87 -6.58
CA GLY A 49 -0.23 -17.08 -7.30
C GLY A 49 -0.20 -15.59 -6.93
N VAL A 50 -1.15 -15.12 -6.12
CA VAL A 50 -1.11 -13.77 -5.53
C VAL A 50 -0.20 -13.79 -4.30
N ASP A 51 0.81 -12.91 -4.26
CA ASP A 51 1.63 -12.70 -3.06
C ASP A 51 0.88 -11.80 -2.06
N ALA A 52 0.29 -12.44 -1.06
CA ALA A 52 -0.41 -11.77 0.02
C ALA A 52 0.11 -12.23 1.39
N ARG A 53 0.04 -11.33 2.37
CA ARG A 53 0.37 -11.63 3.76
C ARG A 53 -0.52 -10.88 4.73
N VAL A 54 -0.82 -11.51 5.86
CA VAL A 54 -1.44 -10.87 7.01
C VAL A 54 -0.39 -10.73 8.11
N VAL A 55 -0.26 -9.51 8.63
CA VAL A 55 0.56 -9.20 9.79
C VAL A 55 -0.36 -8.91 10.97
N GLN A 56 -0.17 -9.59 12.10
CA GLN A 56 -0.94 -9.39 13.32
C GLN A 56 -0.02 -8.97 14.46
N CYS A 57 -0.47 -8.03 15.30
CA CYS A 57 0.26 -7.61 16.49
C CYS A 57 -0.64 -7.23 17.67
N GLN A 58 -0.83 -8.14 18.62
CA GLN A 58 -1.65 -7.87 19.82
C GLN A 58 -0.89 -7.17 20.96
N GLN A 59 0.43 -7.35 21.03
CA GLN A 59 1.28 -6.77 22.08
C GLN A 59 2.66 -6.40 21.48
N PRO A 60 2.85 -5.17 20.98
CA PRO A 60 4.06 -4.78 20.26
C PRO A 60 5.36 -5.00 21.05
N ASP A 61 5.29 -4.85 22.38
CA ASP A 61 6.44 -4.96 23.29
C ASP A 61 6.70 -6.41 23.78
N ALA A 62 5.87 -7.38 23.39
CA ALA A 62 6.02 -8.76 23.81
C ALA A 62 6.93 -9.57 22.86
N PRO A 63 7.73 -10.54 23.37
CA PRO A 63 8.66 -11.35 22.56
C PRO A 63 8.03 -12.13 21.40
N LEU A 64 6.72 -12.39 21.47
CA LEU A 64 5.92 -13.10 20.45
C LEU A 64 4.72 -12.26 19.98
N GLY A 65 4.84 -10.93 20.10
CA GLY A 65 3.76 -10.00 19.79
C GLY A 65 3.34 -9.99 18.32
N TRP A 66 4.28 -10.29 17.42
CA TRP A 66 4.12 -10.19 15.97
C TRP A 66 3.98 -11.56 15.32
N LYS A 67 2.99 -11.71 14.44
CA LYS A 67 2.78 -12.91 13.63
C LYS A 67 2.56 -12.53 12.17
N VAL A 68 3.24 -13.23 11.26
CA VAL A 68 3.05 -13.10 9.81
C VAL A 68 2.51 -14.41 9.28
N THR A 69 1.43 -14.34 8.49
CA THR A 69 0.86 -15.48 7.78
C THR A 69 0.84 -15.14 6.29
N HIS A 70 1.40 -16.01 5.45
CA HIS A 70 1.39 -15.84 4.00
C HIS A 70 0.17 -16.54 3.40
N GLY A 71 -0.37 -15.96 2.34
CA GLY A 71 -1.49 -16.51 1.59
C GLY A 71 -1.09 -17.71 0.71
N PRO A 72 -2.04 -18.22 -0.09
CA PRO A 72 -3.43 -17.75 -0.17
C PRO A 72 -4.22 -18.03 1.11
N PHE A 73 -5.24 -17.22 1.36
CA PHE A 73 -6.14 -17.39 2.52
C PHE A 73 -7.43 -18.12 2.12
N SER A 74 -8.04 -18.84 3.06
CA SER A 74 -9.34 -19.50 2.86
C SER A 74 -10.49 -18.79 3.55
N ASP A 75 -10.21 -18.14 4.69
CA ASP A 75 -11.10 -17.24 5.40
C ASP A 75 -10.28 -16.24 6.24
N TYR A 76 -10.98 -15.27 6.83
CA TYR A 76 -10.42 -14.22 7.69
C TYR A 76 -11.04 -14.23 9.10
N GLU A 77 -11.90 -15.20 9.42
CA GLU A 77 -12.74 -15.19 10.64
C GLU A 77 -11.88 -15.23 11.91
N ALA A 78 -10.77 -15.96 11.88
CA ALA A 78 -9.87 -16.13 13.01
C ALA A 78 -9.01 -14.89 13.34
N LEU A 79 -9.04 -13.84 12.51
CA LEU A 79 -8.21 -12.64 12.70
C LEU A 79 -8.81 -11.66 13.71
N GLY A 80 -10.14 -11.69 13.92
CA GLY A 80 -10.85 -10.75 14.77
C GLY A 80 -10.99 -9.35 14.16
N GLU A 81 -11.35 -8.37 14.99
CA GLU A 81 -11.76 -7.03 14.54
C GLU A 81 -10.64 -5.97 14.55
N SER A 82 -9.47 -6.25 15.13
CA SER A 82 -8.39 -5.26 15.30
C SER A 82 -7.01 -5.90 15.30
N HIS A 83 -5.96 -5.07 15.30
CA HIS A 83 -4.55 -5.47 15.46
C HIS A 83 -4.01 -6.34 14.33
N TRP A 84 -4.54 -6.21 13.11
CA TRP A 84 -4.02 -6.89 11.94
C TRP A 84 -4.14 -6.07 10.66
N THR A 85 -3.27 -6.37 9.71
CA THR A 85 -3.20 -5.76 8.38
C THR A 85 -3.02 -6.83 7.32
N LEU A 86 -3.84 -6.80 6.27
CA LEU A 86 -3.62 -7.53 5.02
C LEU A 86 -2.78 -6.65 4.09
N LEU A 87 -1.74 -7.24 3.48
CA LEU A 87 -0.94 -6.64 2.42
C LEU A 87 -0.99 -7.56 1.19
N VAL A 88 -1.27 -6.99 0.03
CA VAL A 88 -1.30 -7.70 -1.26
C VAL A 88 -0.35 -7.00 -2.21
N GLN A 89 0.62 -7.74 -2.74
CA GLN A 89 1.60 -7.20 -3.70
C GLN A 89 0.99 -7.06 -5.10
N SER A 90 1.56 -6.18 -5.91
CA SER A 90 1.31 -6.09 -7.36
C SER A 90 -0.17 -6.05 -7.76
N VAL A 91 -1.02 -5.38 -6.98
CA VAL A 91 -2.49 -5.37 -7.20
C VAL A 91 -2.86 -4.74 -8.54
N ASN A 92 -2.04 -3.81 -9.02
CA ASN A 92 -2.14 -3.20 -10.34
C ASN A 92 -2.08 -4.21 -11.50
N GLU A 93 -1.49 -5.39 -11.32
CA GLU A 93 -1.46 -6.45 -12.34
C GLU A 93 -2.80 -7.18 -12.48
N TRP A 94 -3.58 -7.21 -11.39
CA TRP A 94 -4.86 -7.91 -11.31
C TRP A 94 -6.05 -6.99 -11.53
N LEU A 95 -5.95 -5.73 -11.08
CA LEU A 95 -7.04 -4.75 -11.09
C LEU A 95 -6.65 -3.51 -11.93
N PRO A 96 -7.25 -3.32 -13.12
CA PRO A 96 -6.94 -2.19 -13.99
C PRO A 96 -7.13 -0.81 -13.31
N ASP A 97 -8.15 -0.67 -12.47
CA ASP A 97 -8.45 0.58 -11.76
C ASP A 97 -7.33 0.96 -10.79
N VAL A 98 -6.68 -0.03 -10.17
CA VAL A 98 -5.48 0.20 -9.34
C VAL A 98 -4.29 0.57 -10.23
N GLY A 99 -4.17 -0.06 -11.40
CA GLY A 99 -3.16 0.31 -12.41
C GLY A 99 -3.27 1.76 -12.88
N GLU A 100 -4.46 2.36 -12.89
CA GLU A 100 -4.64 3.77 -13.23
C GLU A 100 -3.94 4.73 -12.26
N LEU A 101 -3.65 4.32 -11.02
CA LEU A 101 -2.88 5.12 -10.06
C LEU A 101 -1.49 5.45 -10.59
N LEU A 102 -0.84 4.47 -11.23
CA LEU A 102 0.53 4.62 -11.74
C LEU A 102 0.64 5.75 -12.78
N THR A 103 -0.44 6.03 -13.51
CA THR A 103 -0.46 7.11 -14.51
C THR A 103 -0.20 8.49 -13.91
N ALA A 104 -0.51 8.69 -12.62
CA ALA A 104 -0.26 9.92 -11.91
C ALA A 104 1.25 10.19 -11.69
N PHE A 105 2.07 9.14 -11.73
CA PHE A 105 3.51 9.14 -11.44
C PHE A 105 4.40 9.05 -12.69
N ASN A 106 3.83 9.20 -13.88
CA ASN A 106 4.54 9.16 -15.17
C ASN A 106 5.60 10.26 -15.40
N PHE A 107 5.79 11.15 -14.43
CA PHE A 107 6.91 12.10 -14.41
C PHE A 107 8.22 11.44 -13.96
N LEU A 108 8.15 10.23 -13.38
CA LEU A 108 9.30 9.37 -13.10
C LEU A 108 9.58 8.44 -14.29
N PRO A 109 10.83 8.04 -14.52
CA PRO A 109 11.14 7.05 -15.54
C PRO A 109 10.46 5.70 -15.23
N GLU A 110 9.81 5.09 -16.22
CA GLU A 110 9.04 3.84 -16.02
C GLU A 110 9.89 2.70 -15.45
N TRP A 111 11.15 2.57 -15.85
CA TRP A 111 12.09 1.55 -15.34
C TRP A 111 12.42 1.68 -13.84
N ARG A 112 12.01 2.78 -13.20
CA ARG A 112 12.18 3.03 -11.76
C ARG A 112 10.92 2.69 -10.95
N VAL A 113 9.80 2.49 -11.62
CA VAL A 113 8.51 2.17 -11.01
C VAL A 113 8.40 0.65 -10.95
N ASP A 114 8.06 0.14 -9.77
CA ASP A 114 7.90 -1.31 -9.55
C ASP A 114 6.42 -1.69 -9.71
N ASP A 115 5.64 -1.65 -8.63
CA ASP A 115 4.23 -2.04 -8.61
C ASP A 115 3.37 -1.17 -7.65
N VAL A 116 2.11 -1.57 -7.46
CA VAL A 116 1.21 -1.01 -6.44
C VAL A 116 0.84 -2.10 -5.44
N MET A 117 1.49 -2.07 -4.29
CA MET A 117 1.09 -2.84 -3.11
C MET A 117 -0.05 -2.14 -2.40
N VAL A 118 -1.14 -2.87 -2.09
CA VAL A 118 -2.28 -2.33 -1.34
C VAL A 118 -2.36 -3.02 0.01
N SER A 119 -2.63 -2.22 1.05
CA SER A 119 -2.87 -2.73 2.40
C SER A 119 -4.24 -2.32 2.92
N PHE A 120 -4.85 -3.22 3.68
CA PHE A 120 -6.06 -2.98 4.47
C PHE A 120 -5.73 -3.26 5.93
N SER A 121 -5.93 -2.26 6.80
CA SER A 121 -5.66 -2.36 8.23
C SER A 121 -6.93 -2.17 9.02
N CYS A 122 -7.17 -3.05 9.98
CA CYS A 122 -8.13 -2.78 11.05
C CYS A 122 -7.55 -1.77 12.05
N GLU A 123 -8.35 -1.36 13.04
CA GLU A 123 -7.86 -0.52 14.14
C GLU A 123 -6.61 -1.14 14.78
N ASP A 124 -5.59 -0.31 15.04
CA ASP A 124 -4.26 -0.72 15.53
C ASP A 124 -3.51 -1.74 14.65
N GLY A 125 -3.98 -1.97 13.43
CA GLY A 125 -3.29 -2.77 12.42
C GLY A 125 -2.11 -2.03 11.79
N GLY A 126 -0.98 -2.72 11.67
CA GLY A 126 0.16 -2.23 10.89
C GLY A 126 1.27 -3.27 10.80
N VAL A 127 2.39 -2.85 10.23
CA VAL A 127 3.60 -3.69 10.08
C VAL A 127 4.74 -3.31 11.04
N GLY A 128 4.49 -2.34 11.91
CA GLY A 128 5.47 -1.82 12.86
C GLY A 128 6.56 -0.94 12.22
N PRO A 129 7.49 -0.39 13.03
CA PRO A 129 8.57 0.44 12.53
C PRO A 129 9.54 -0.37 11.66
N HIS A 130 9.77 0.09 10.43
CA HIS A 130 10.68 -0.53 9.47
C HIS A 130 11.32 0.52 8.56
N LEU A 131 12.20 0.07 7.67
CA LEU A 131 12.81 0.88 6.62
C LEU A 131 12.76 0.12 5.30
N ASP A 132 12.63 0.85 4.21
CA ASP A 132 12.69 0.31 2.86
C ASP A 132 13.96 0.78 2.15
N GLN A 133 14.38 0.01 1.15
CA GLN A 133 15.54 0.33 0.28
C GLN A 133 15.11 1.02 -1.03
N TYR A 134 13.82 1.30 -1.19
CA TYR A 134 13.23 1.92 -2.38
C TYR A 134 12.47 3.20 -2.03
N ASP A 135 12.29 4.06 -3.03
CA ASP A 135 11.41 5.23 -2.93
C ASP A 135 9.94 4.76 -2.95
N VAL A 136 9.08 5.34 -2.10
CA VAL A 136 7.66 4.97 -2.01
C VAL A 136 6.76 6.20 -1.91
N PHE A 137 5.60 6.13 -2.56
CA PHE A 137 4.46 7.00 -2.30
C PHE A 137 3.40 6.18 -1.57
N ILE A 138 3.03 6.62 -0.37
CA ILE A 138 1.93 6.06 0.44
C ILE A 138 0.75 7.00 0.32
#